data_AF-T1C628-F1
#
_entry.id   AF-T1C628-F1
#
_cell.length_a   1.000
_cell.length_b   1.000
_cell.length_c   1.000
_cell.angle_alpha   90.00
_cell.angle_beta   90.00
_cell.angle_gamma   90.00
#
_symmetry.space_group_name_H-M   'P 1'
#
loop_
_entity.id
_entity.type
_entity.pdbx_description
1 polymer ?
#
loop_
_entity_poly.entity_id
_entity_poly.type
_entity_poly.pdbx_seq_one_letter_code
_entity_poly.pdbx_strand_id
1 'polypeptide(L)'
;PVAGVAMGLIKEGDRVAILSDILGVEDHLGDMDFKVTGTLQGITAVQMDIKISGITLALMKEALEQARQGRLHILAKMNETLSAT
;
A
#
# COMPACT_ATOMS: atom_id res chain seq x y z
N PRO A 1 15.32 6.62 -8.16
CA PRO A 1 14.28 5.64 -8.53
C PRO A 1 12.95 5.98 -7.85
N VAL A 2 11.84 5.47 -8.39
CA VAL A 2 10.48 5.59 -7.84
C VAL A 2 9.86 4.19 -7.85
N ALA A 3 9.09 3.86 -6.82
CA ALA A 3 8.37 2.58 -6.73
C ALA A 3 6.98 2.79 -6.13
N GLY A 4 6.09 1.82 -6.31
CA GLY A 4 4.78 1.81 -5.69
C GLY A 4 4.39 0.43 -5.19
N VAL A 5 3.34 0.39 -4.37
CA VAL A 5 2.75 -0.84 -3.83
C VAL A 5 1.23 -0.68 -3.81
N ALA A 6 0.51 -1.75 -4.12
CA ALA A 6 -0.93 -1.85 -3.95
C ALA A 6 -1.24 -2.47 -2.59
N MET A 7 -2.11 -1.84 -1.82
CA MET A 7 -2.52 -2.27 -0.50
C MET A 7 -3.99 -2.64 -0.52
N GLY A 8 -4.34 -3.68 0.23
CA GLY A 8 -5.73 -4.11 0.43
C GLY A 8 -6.17 -3.95 1.86
N LEU A 9 -7.48 -4.01 2.05
CA LEU A 9 -8.09 -4.11 3.37
C LEU A 9 -9.21 -5.14 3.35
N ILE A 10 -9.28 -5.96 4.39
CA ILE A 10 -10.44 -6.82 4.66
C ILE A 10 -10.93 -6.49 6.07
N LYS A 11 -12.21 -6.19 6.21
CA LYS A 11 -12.86 -5.84 7.46
C LYS A 11 -14.12 -6.68 7.67
N GLU A 12 -14.14 -7.44 8.75
CA GLU A 12 -15.30 -8.23 9.17
C GLU A 12 -15.67 -7.89 10.62
N GLY A 13 -16.76 -7.13 10.79
CA GLY A 13 -17.11 -6.53 12.08
C GLY A 13 -16.01 -5.59 12.56
N ASP A 14 -15.41 -5.92 13.71
CA ASP A 14 -14.30 -5.18 14.33
C ASP A 14 -12.91 -5.71 13.91
N ARG A 15 -12.85 -6.85 13.22
CA ARG A 15 -11.58 -7.41 12.75
C ARG A 15 -11.17 -6.72 11.46
N VAL A 16 -9.91 -6.32 11.40
CA VAL A 16 -9.32 -5.67 10.23
C VAL A 16 -7.99 -6.32 9.90
N ALA A 17 -7.76 -6.59 8.62
CA ALA A 17 -6.47 -7.00 8.08
C ALA A 17 -6.07 -6.06 6.94
N ILE A 18 -4.83 -5.55 7.01
CA ILE A 18 -4.21 -4.77 5.93
C ILE A 18 -3.30 -5.71 5.14
N LEU A 19 -3.53 -5.79 3.84
CA LEU A 19 -2.77 -6.64 2.91
C LEU A 19 -1.74 -5.79 2.15
N SER A 20 -0.54 -6.33 1.94
CA SER A 20 0.51 -5.72 1.12
C SER A 20 0.64 -6.45 -0.20
N ASP A 21 0.86 -5.70 -1.27
CA ASP A 21 1.10 -6.23 -2.63
C ASP A 21 -0.02 -7.18 -3.09
N ILE A 22 -1.25 -6.65 -3.03
CA ILE A 22 -2.44 -7.46 -3.27
C ILE A 22 -2.50 -8.08 -4.66
N LEU A 23 -2.97 -9.31 -4.71
CA LEU A 23 -3.33 -10.01 -5.93
C LEU A 23 -4.69 -9.53 -6.45
N GLY A 24 -4.99 -9.77 -7.73
CA GLY A 24 -6.27 -9.37 -8.31
C GLY A 24 -7.49 -9.98 -7.62
N VAL A 25 -7.35 -11.19 -7.05
CA VAL A 25 -8.44 -11.83 -6.27
C VAL A 25 -8.65 -11.11 -4.93
N GLU A 26 -7.58 -10.63 -4.30
CA GLU A 26 -7.63 -9.92 -3.02
C GLU A 26 -8.15 -8.50 -3.21
N ASP A 27 -7.89 -7.84 -4.33
CA ASP A 27 -8.58 -6.59 -4.71
C ASP A 27 -10.07 -6.86 -4.92
N HIS A 28 -10.43 -7.82 -5.79
CA HIS A 28 -11.83 -8.07 -6.15
C HIS A 28 -12.71 -8.39 -4.93
N LEU A 29 -12.18 -9.15 -3.96
CA LEU A 29 -12.89 -9.56 -2.75
C LEU A 29 -12.65 -8.62 -1.55
N GLY A 30 -11.68 -7.72 -1.65
CA GLY A 30 -11.30 -6.81 -0.57
C GLY A 30 -12.19 -5.57 -0.49
N ASP A 31 -12.15 -4.91 0.67
CA ASP A 31 -12.98 -3.76 1.01
C ASP A 31 -12.35 -2.40 0.65
N MET A 32 -11.07 -2.40 0.31
CA MET A 32 -10.32 -1.22 -0.12
C MET A 32 -9.19 -1.62 -1.07
N ASP A 33 -8.99 -0.82 -2.11
CA ASP A 33 -7.77 -0.79 -2.91
C ASP A 33 -7.07 0.55 -2.68
N PHE A 34 -5.85 0.50 -2.16
CA PHE A 34 -5.07 1.67 -1.81
C PHE A 34 -3.67 1.59 -2.43
N LYS A 35 -3.44 2.42 -3.46
CA LYS A 35 -2.17 2.45 -4.19
C LYS A 35 -1.33 3.64 -3.74
N VAL A 36 -0.08 3.36 -3.40
CA VAL A 36 0.87 4.39 -2.96
C VAL A 36 2.14 4.29 -3.79
N THR A 37 2.53 5.38 -4.42
CA THR A 37 3.77 5.49 -5.21
C THR A 37 4.63 6.62 -4.67
N GLY A 38 5.95 6.44 -4.68
CA GLY A 38 6.87 7.43 -4.15
C GLY A 38 8.34 7.07 -4.26
N THR A 39 9.15 7.98 -3.74
CA THR A 39 10.61 7.82 -3.60
C THR A 39 10.96 7.50 -2.15
N LEU A 40 12.26 7.49 -1.83
CA LEU A 40 12.74 7.41 -0.46
C LEU A 40 12.31 8.63 0.39
N GLN A 41 12.14 9.79 -0.25
CA GLN A 41 11.88 11.07 0.42
C GLN A 41 10.40 11.31 0.71
N GLY A 42 9.50 10.65 -0.03
CA GLY A 42 8.09 10.92 0.11
C GLY A 42 7.21 10.20 -0.90
N ILE A 43 5.92 10.49 -0.81
CA ILE A 43 4.88 9.98 -1.69
C ILE A 43 4.74 10.94 -2.88
N THR A 44 4.73 10.40 -4.09
CA THR A 44 4.51 11.16 -5.33
C THR A 44 3.09 11.01 -5.86
N ALA A 45 2.43 9.88 -5.59
CA ALA A 45 1.05 9.65 -5.97
C ALA A 45 0.33 8.73 -4.97
N VAL A 46 -0.97 8.99 -4.81
CA VAL A 46 -1.90 8.17 -4.03
C VAL A 46 -3.16 7.96 -4.84
N GLN A 47 -3.66 6.74 -4.88
CA GLN A 47 -5.01 6.41 -5.34
C GLN A 47 -5.71 5.61 -4.24
N MET A 48 -6.98 5.90 -3.99
CA MET A 48 -7.77 5.19 -2.99
C MET A 48 -9.16 4.90 -3.55
N ASP A 49 -9.55 3.63 -3.52
CA ASP A 49 -10.88 3.15 -3.85
C ASP A 49 -11.44 2.41 -2.62
N ILE A 50 -12.40 3.02 -1.94
CA ILE A 50 -13.03 2.48 -0.73
C ILE A 50 -14.39 1.90 -1.11
N LYS A 51 -14.60 0.61 -0.83
CA LYS A 51 -15.82 -0.11 -1.18
C LYS A 51 -16.81 -0.19 -0.01
N ILE A 52 -16.37 0.10 1.22
CA ILE A 52 -17.18 0.04 2.45
C ILE A 52 -17.15 1.33 3.27
N SER A 53 -18.12 1.52 4.16
CA SER A 53 -18.05 2.56 5.19
C SER A 53 -17.24 2.08 6.41
N GLY A 54 -16.80 3.02 7.24
CA GLY A 54 -16.15 2.70 8.52
C GLY A 54 -14.64 2.50 8.48
N ILE A 55 -13.96 2.98 7.42
CA ILE A 55 -12.50 3.12 7.42
C ILE A 55 -12.14 4.37 8.24
N THR A 56 -11.42 4.18 9.34
CA THR A 56 -11.00 5.27 10.23
C THR A 56 -9.69 5.89 9.77
N LEU A 57 -9.45 7.13 10.19
CA LEU A 57 -8.20 7.84 9.92
C LEU A 57 -6.99 7.15 10.57
N ALA A 58 -7.19 6.46 11.70
CA ALA A 58 -6.16 5.65 12.34
C ALA A 58 -5.77 4.46 11.46
N LEU A 59 -6.76 3.73 10.94
CA LEU A 59 -6.54 2.59 10.06
C LEU A 59 -5.84 2.99 8.74
N MET A 60 -6.19 4.15 8.17
CA MET A 60 -5.48 4.68 7.01
C MET A 60 -4.01 5.01 7.31
N LYS A 61 -3.69 5.49 8.52
CA LYS A 61 -2.29 5.75 8.91
C LYS A 61 -1.50 4.44 9.02
N GLU A 62 -2.10 3.39 9.55
CA GLU A 62 -1.50 2.06 9.60
C GLU A 62 -1.25 1.52 8.19
N ALA A 63 -2.25 1.61 7.30
CA ALA A 63 -2.11 1.20 5.90
C ALA A 63 -1.02 1.99 5.16
N LEU A 64 -0.91 3.30 5.40
CA LEU A 64 0.14 4.16 4.83
C LEU A 64 1.54 3.79 5.33
N GLU A 65 1.69 3.45 6.61
CA GLU A 65 2.97 3.03 7.15
C GLU A 65 3.39 1.67 6.57
N GLN A 66 2.46 0.71 6.50
CA GLN A 66 2.73 -0.59 5.86
C GLN A 66 3.07 -0.43 4.38
N ALA A 67 2.38 0.47 3.66
CA ALA A 67 2.69 0.82 2.28
C ALA A 67 4.09 1.45 2.13
N ARG A 68 4.49 2.31 3.08
CA ARG A 68 5.83 2.90 3.10
C ARG A 68 6.90 1.82 3.22
N GLN A 69 6.71 0.84 4.10
CA GLN A 69 7.65 -0.27 4.27
C GLN A 69 7.76 -1.11 3.00
N GLY A 70 6.63 -1.49 2.40
CA GLY A 70 6.59 -2.22 1.13
C GLY A 70 7.30 -1.46 0.00
N ARG A 71 7.02 -0.16 -0.13
CA ARG A 71 7.68 0.71 -1.12
C ARG A 71 9.19 0.78 -0.93
N LEU A 72 9.67 0.94 0.32
CA LEU A 72 11.10 1.00 0.60
C LEU A 72 11.80 -0.34 0.34
N HIS A 73 11.13 -1.46 0.61
CA HIS A 73 11.63 -2.78 0.26
C HIS A 73 11.86 -2.91 -1.26
N ILE A 74 10.87 -2.53 -2.07
CA ILE A 74 10.97 -2.57 -3.54
C ILE A 74 12.10 -1.65 -4.02
N LEU A 75 12.18 -0.42 -3.51
CA LEU A 75 13.25 0.53 -3.85
C LEU A 75 14.64 -0.02 -3.52
N ALA A 76 14.80 -0.68 -2.37
CA ALA A 76 16.07 -1.30 -2.00
C ALA A 76 16.48 -2.38 -3.03
N LYS A 77 15.55 -3.25 -3.44
CA LYS A 77 15.79 -4.25 -4.49
C LYS A 77 16.13 -3.65 -5.85
N MET A 78 15.45 -2.56 -6.23
CA MET A 78 15.80 -1.84 -7.46
C MET A 78 17.23 -1.29 -7.41
N ASN A 79 17.66 -0.73 -6.27
CA ASN A 79 19.00 -0.18 -6.08
C ASN A 79 20.11 -1.24 -6.10
N GLU A 80 19.82 -2.46 -5.63
CA GLU A 80 20.77 -3.59 -5.74
C GLU A 80 21.12 -3.90 -7.20
N THR A 81 20.22 -3.62 -8.14
CA THR A 81 20.41 -3.92 -9.58
C THR A 81 20.96 -2.71 -10.35
N LEU A 82 20.44 -1.52 -10.06
CA LEU A 82 20.79 -0.28 -10.72
C LEU A 82 21.48 0.63 -9.71
N SER A 83 22.74 0.29 -9.38
CA SER A 83 23.60 1.21 -8.65
C SER A 83 23.90 2.39 -9.57
N ALA A 84 23.37 3.57 -9.24
CA ALA A 84 23.78 4.79 -9.93
C ALA A 84 25.27 5.03 -9.67
N THR A 85 26.05 5.09 -10.74
CA THR A 85 27.46 5.47 -10.73
C THR A 85 27.65 6.89 -10.21
#